data_AF-A0A819DXT8-F1
#
_entry.id   AF-A0A819DXT8-F1
#
_cell.length_a   1.000
_cell.length_b   1.000
_cell.length_c   1.000
_cell.angle_alpha   90.00
_cell.angle_beta   90.00
_cell.angle_gamma   90.00
#
_symmetry.space_group_name_H-M   'P 1'
#
loop_
_entity.id
_entity.type
_entity.pdbx_description
1 polymer ?
#
loop_
_entity_poly.entity_id
_entity_poly.type
_entity_poly.pdbx_seq_one_letter_code
_entity_poly.pdbx_strand_id
1 'polypeptide(L)'
;MAIPTVTGLATISIPTDTGLATISISTDTGPNTVTVSTVSNQTTSIMGTADCPITITALTVTGPTTILLGTVIRSKASSIDESTIEYQQSAWERFKKNINCQLNNVNTSNLSLIIRELFHNNIIRSCGLFAHRIIRVQIASPFYTPVYAALVSVINTMLSKIGELTAKYLISSFRRTYQENDKTNCLATTTFIGHFVNQNILHNMLALGMLVFLLENPTDNSVELEIEFLKMCGKKLSQVSPHGLDSVFSTLKKLLHQSTLNKHTQFMIEALFAIGKDQFKANPIIQLGLALVDENVQFTHMMTLDDLCESGPMFNIFQYDDQYEENEKEYEKIRRKILVHSSHDKEGNEKKEEQGSDIA
;
A
#
# COMPACT_ATOMS: atom_id res chain seq x y z
N MET A 1 -0.95 -35.74 -37.06
CA MET A 1 -0.24 -36.84 -36.37
C MET A 1 -0.51 -36.65 -34.89
N ALA A 2 -1.30 -37.53 -34.28
CA ALA A 2 -1.78 -37.36 -32.90
C ALA A 2 -0.65 -37.59 -31.88
N ILE A 3 -0.57 -36.70 -30.89
CA ILE A 3 0.37 -36.77 -29.76
C ILE A 3 -0.24 -37.73 -28.71
N PRO A 4 0.51 -38.70 -28.15
CA PRO A 4 -0.04 -39.61 -27.16
C PRO A 4 -0.19 -38.91 -25.80
N THR A 5 -1.36 -39.03 -25.20
CA THR A 5 -1.63 -38.73 -23.79
C THR A 5 -0.94 -39.76 -22.91
N VAL A 6 0.02 -39.33 -22.09
CA VAL A 6 0.57 -40.17 -21.02
C VAL A 6 -0.32 -40.02 -19.79
N THR A 7 -1.27 -40.93 -19.63
CA THR A 7 -2.00 -41.17 -18.39
C THR A 7 -1.13 -42.02 -17.47
N GLY A 8 -0.78 -41.51 -16.28
CA GLY A 8 0.02 -42.25 -15.31
C GLY A 8 -0.27 -41.79 -13.89
N LEU A 9 -0.67 -42.73 -13.04
CA LEU A 9 -0.88 -42.54 -11.61
C LEU A 9 0.45 -42.14 -10.96
N ALA A 10 0.51 -40.98 -10.30
CA ALA A 10 1.68 -40.59 -9.51
C ALA A 10 1.54 -41.17 -8.10
N THR A 11 2.37 -42.16 -7.76
CA THR A 11 2.39 -42.79 -6.44
C THR A 11 3.58 -42.26 -5.64
N ILE A 12 3.31 -41.65 -4.49
CA ILE A 12 4.36 -41.28 -3.53
C ILE A 12 4.28 -42.29 -2.38
N SER A 13 5.38 -43.01 -2.17
CA SER A 13 5.55 -43.96 -1.07
C SER A 13 6.38 -43.31 0.03
N ILE A 14 5.82 -43.21 1.23
CA ILE A 14 6.52 -42.65 2.40
C ILE A 14 6.77 -43.80 3.38
N PRO A 15 8.03 -44.06 3.79
CA PRO A 15 8.30 -45.00 4.87
C PRO A 15 7.93 -44.36 6.21
N THR A 16 7.12 -45.04 7.00
CA THR A 16 6.90 -44.71 8.42
C THR A 16 7.20 -45.93 9.28
N ASP A 17 7.44 -45.72 10.57
CA ASP A 17 7.90 -46.75 11.52
C ASP A 17 6.88 -47.87 11.79
N THR A 18 5.69 -47.82 11.17
CA THR A 18 4.63 -48.83 11.28
C THR A 18 4.15 -49.40 9.93
N GLY A 19 4.83 -49.08 8.83
CA GLY A 19 4.56 -49.64 7.49
C GLY A 19 4.44 -48.59 6.38
N LEU A 20 4.34 -49.04 5.12
CA LEU A 20 4.21 -48.15 3.96
C LEU A 20 2.82 -47.49 3.91
N ALA A 21 2.79 -46.15 3.86
CA ALA A 21 1.60 -45.40 3.49
C ALA A 21 1.70 -44.97 2.02
N THR A 22 0.67 -45.27 1.24
CA THR A 22 0.62 -45.00 -0.21
C THR A 22 -0.42 -43.95 -0.50
N ILE A 23 -0.02 -42.81 -1.09
CA ILE A 23 -0.94 -41.75 -1.51
C ILE A 23 -1.10 -41.84 -3.03
N SER A 24 -2.36 -41.94 -3.48
CA SER A 24 -2.74 -42.01 -4.89
C SER A 24 -3.49 -40.73 -5.27
N ILE A 25 -3.03 -40.01 -6.30
CA ILE A 25 -3.68 -38.80 -6.79
C ILE A 25 -4.14 -39.05 -8.23
N SER A 26 -5.44 -38.92 -8.51
CA SER A 26 -5.96 -38.96 -9.90
C SER A 26 -5.79 -37.60 -10.57
N THR A 27 -5.58 -37.61 -11.89
CA THR A 27 -5.21 -36.42 -12.67
C THR A 27 -6.37 -35.85 -13.50
N ASP A 28 -7.62 -36.09 -13.11
CA ASP A 28 -8.76 -35.64 -13.90
C ASP A 28 -9.24 -34.24 -13.45
N THR A 29 -9.72 -33.44 -14.39
CA THR A 29 -10.17 -32.06 -14.13
C THR A 29 -11.51 -32.04 -13.40
N GLY A 30 -11.47 -31.76 -12.09
CA GLY A 30 -12.62 -31.62 -11.20
C GLY A 30 -12.16 -31.54 -9.73
N PRO A 31 -13.06 -31.34 -8.75
CA PRO A 31 -12.69 -31.38 -7.34
C PRO A 31 -12.12 -32.78 -7.02
N ASN A 32 -10.81 -32.85 -6.78
CA ASN A 32 -10.10 -34.11 -6.57
C ASN A 32 -10.21 -34.54 -5.10
N THR A 33 -10.83 -35.69 -4.88
CA THR A 33 -10.94 -36.33 -3.57
C THR A 33 -9.64 -37.05 -3.23
N VAL A 34 -8.97 -36.67 -2.14
CA VAL A 34 -7.76 -37.38 -1.66
C VAL A 34 -8.18 -38.38 -0.58
N THR A 35 -8.09 -39.67 -0.89
CA THR A 35 -8.28 -40.76 0.08
C THR A 35 -6.95 -41.08 0.75
N VAL A 36 -6.87 -40.87 2.07
CA VAL A 36 -5.76 -41.33 2.90
C VAL A 36 -6.22 -42.57 3.65
N SER A 37 -5.67 -43.73 3.31
CA SER A 37 -5.94 -44.99 4.02
C SER A 37 -4.79 -45.32 4.97
N THR A 38 -5.02 -45.15 6.27
CA THR A 38 -4.30 -45.85 7.33
C THR A 38 -5.24 -46.90 7.92
N VAL A 39 -4.70 -48.08 8.25
CA VAL A 39 -5.48 -49.16 8.86
C VAL A 39 -5.99 -48.67 10.23
N SER A 40 -7.31 -48.62 10.35
CA SER A 40 -8.14 -48.09 11.45
C SER A 40 -8.40 -46.57 11.45
N ASN A 41 -9.71 -46.27 11.31
CA ASN A 41 -10.42 -44.99 11.38
C ASN A 41 -10.30 -44.03 10.19
N GLN A 42 -11.36 -44.05 9.38
CA GLN A 42 -11.64 -43.13 8.29
C GLN A 42 -11.85 -41.71 8.84
N THR A 43 -11.16 -40.72 8.28
CA THR A 43 -11.57 -39.30 8.40
C THR A 43 -11.57 -38.69 7.00
N THR A 44 -12.76 -38.38 6.51
CA THR A 44 -13.00 -37.69 5.23
C THR A 44 -12.97 -36.18 5.46
N SER A 45 -12.31 -35.43 4.59
CA SER A 45 -12.48 -33.97 4.52
C SER A 45 -12.56 -33.54 3.07
N ILE A 46 -13.64 -32.82 2.76
CA ILE A 46 -13.95 -32.25 1.45
C ILE A 46 -13.43 -30.82 1.48
N MET A 47 -12.60 -30.41 0.51
CA MET A 47 -12.11 -29.03 0.44
C MET A 47 -12.67 -28.35 -0.82
N GLY A 48 -13.48 -27.32 -0.60
CA GLY A 48 -13.88 -26.36 -1.63
C GLY A 48 -12.73 -25.43 -1.99
N THR A 49 -12.83 -24.82 -3.18
CA THR A 49 -11.83 -23.88 -3.72
C THR A 49 -11.59 -22.71 -2.77
N ALA A 50 -10.34 -22.49 -2.37
CA ALA A 50 -9.94 -21.31 -1.59
C ALA A 50 -8.81 -20.55 -2.30
N ASP A 51 -8.94 -19.23 -2.38
CA ASP A 51 -8.10 -18.31 -3.15
C ASP A 51 -6.78 -17.87 -2.46
N CYS A 52 -6.31 -18.63 -1.47
CA CYS A 52 -5.03 -18.42 -0.76
C CYS A 52 -4.46 -19.79 -0.30
N PRO A 53 -3.13 -19.96 -0.10
CA PRO A 53 -2.59 -21.22 0.42
C PRO A 53 -3.07 -21.44 1.87
N ILE A 54 -3.79 -22.55 2.11
CA ILE A 54 -4.22 -23.01 3.44
C ILE A 54 -3.12 -23.89 4.03
N THR A 55 -2.77 -23.66 5.30
CA THR A 55 -1.85 -24.51 6.06
C THR A 55 -2.62 -25.65 6.71
N ILE A 56 -2.22 -26.91 6.46
CA ILE A 56 -2.78 -28.09 7.15
C ILE A 56 -1.81 -28.52 8.24
N THR A 57 -2.28 -28.53 9.49
CA THR A 57 -1.50 -28.98 10.65
C THR A 57 -1.91 -30.40 11.01
N ALA A 58 -1.00 -31.38 10.89
CA ALA A 58 -1.22 -32.74 11.39
C ALA A 58 -0.60 -32.89 12.78
N LEU A 59 -1.40 -33.29 13.77
CA LEU A 59 -0.88 -33.65 15.10
C LEU A 59 -0.40 -35.11 15.09
N THR A 60 0.85 -35.34 15.45
CA THR A 60 1.32 -36.67 15.89
C THR A 60 1.81 -36.58 17.33
N VAL A 61 1.89 -37.72 18.03
CA VAL A 61 2.04 -37.84 19.49
C VAL A 61 3.37 -37.27 20.03
N THR A 62 4.31 -36.86 19.18
CA THR A 62 5.65 -36.38 19.58
C THR A 62 5.97 -34.93 19.19
N GLY A 63 4.96 -34.07 19.02
CA GLY A 63 5.14 -32.62 18.89
C GLY A 63 4.95 -32.06 17.47
N PRO A 64 4.84 -30.72 17.32
CA PRO A 64 4.45 -30.10 16.07
C PRO A 64 5.62 -30.02 15.09
N THR A 65 5.60 -30.85 14.06
CA THR A 65 6.49 -30.72 12.89
C THR A 65 5.74 -29.96 11.80
N THR A 66 6.11 -28.72 11.53
CA THR A 66 5.52 -27.91 10.44
C THR A 66 5.95 -28.50 9.09
N ILE A 67 5.01 -29.04 8.31
CA ILE A 67 5.25 -29.44 6.92
C ILE A 67 4.77 -28.29 6.02
N LEU A 68 5.71 -27.57 5.42
CA LEU A 68 5.44 -26.56 4.39
C LEU A 68 5.06 -27.27 3.09
N LEU A 69 3.76 -27.39 2.82
CA LEU A 69 3.28 -27.89 1.53
C LEU A 69 3.39 -26.77 0.48
N GLY A 70 4.56 -26.63 -0.12
CA GLY A 70 4.75 -25.80 -1.30
C GLY A 70 4.02 -26.42 -2.48
N THR A 71 3.20 -25.64 -3.19
CA THR A 71 2.67 -26.03 -4.49
C THR A 71 3.86 -26.22 -5.44
N VAL A 72 4.23 -27.47 -5.75
CA VAL A 72 5.16 -27.74 -6.86
C VAL A 72 4.37 -27.51 -8.14
N ILE A 73 4.29 -26.26 -8.57
CA ILE A 73 4.06 -25.98 -9.98
C ILE A 73 5.30 -26.52 -10.65
N ARG A 74 5.17 -27.68 -11.32
CA ARG A 74 6.20 -28.18 -12.23
C ARG A 74 6.33 -27.13 -13.33
N SER A 75 7.18 -26.13 -13.12
CA SER A 75 7.57 -25.20 -14.16
C SER A 75 8.14 -26.06 -15.26
N LYS A 76 7.41 -26.13 -16.37
CA LYS A 76 7.94 -26.65 -17.62
C LYS A 76 9.10 -25.71 -17.93
N ALA A 77 10.31 -26.10 -17.54
CA ALA A 77 11.55 -25.43 -17.92
C ALA A 77 11.86 -25.78 -19.38
N SER A 78 10.89 -25.54 -20.26
CA SER A 78 11.21 -24.94 -21.55
C SER A 78 11.55 -23.49 -21.21
N SER A 79 12.68 -22.99 -21.68
CA SER A 79 12.95 -21.55 -21.74
C SER A 79 11.72 -20.85 -22.32
N ILE A 80 10.82 -20.36 -21.46
CA ILE A 80 9.70 -19.53 -21.88
C ILE A 80 10.38 -18.24 -22.29
N ASP A 81 10.31 -17.93 -23.59
CA ASP A 81 10.84 -16.70 -24.14
C ASP A 81 10.20 -15.55 -23.34
N GLU A 82 11.02 -14.78 -22.61
CA GLU A 82 10.58 -13.71 -21.68
C GLU A 82 9.78 -12.63 -22.42
N SER A 83 9.86 -12.61 -23.75
CA SER A 83 9.10 -11.77 -24.66
C SER A 83 7.66 -12.23 -24.92
N THR A 84 7.28 -13.47 -24.61
CA THR A 84 5.95 -14.01 -24.95
C THR A 84 4.83 -13.27 -24.19
N ILE A 85 3.72 -12.98 -24.87
CA ILE A 85 2.52 -12.37 -24.28
C ILE A 85 2.08 -13.11 -23.00
N GLU A 86 2.06 -14.45 -23.03
CA GLU A 86 1.68 -15.30 -21.90
C GLU A 86 2.60 -15.12 -20.68
N TYR A 87 3.91 -14.98 -20.92
CA TYR A 87 4.87 -14.72 -19.85
C TYR A 87 4.62 -13.35 -19.22
N GLN A 88 4.47 -12.31 -20.05
CA GLN A 88 4.21 -10.95 -19.57
C GLN A 88 2.89 -10.86 -18.78
N GLN A 89 1.84 -11.55 -19.23
CA GLN A 89 0.57 -11.63 -18.51
C GLN A 89 0.72 -12.33 -17.17
N SER A 90 1.43 -13.46 -17.13
CA SER A 90 1.69 -14.19 -15.89
C SER A 90 2.52 -13.35 -14.90
N ALA A 91 3.54 -12.65 -15.39
CA ALA A 91 4.36 -11.73 -14.60
C ALA A 91 3.52 -10.57 -14.05
N TRP A 92 2.64 -9.98 -14.86
CA TRP A 92 1.72 -8.92 -14.45
C TRP A 92 0.76 -9.36 -13.35
N GLU A 93 0.13 -10.54 -13.47
CA GLU A 93 -0.78 -11.06 -12.46
C GLU A 93 -0.06 -11.42 -11.15
N ARG A 94 1.16 -11.99 -11.25
CA ARG A 94 2.01 -12.23 -10.08
C ARG A 94 2.33 -10.92 -9.36
N PHE A 95 2.69 -9.90 -10.12
CA PHE A 95 3.01 -8.59 -9.61
C PHE A 95 1.81 -7.92 -8.90
N LYS A 96 0.63 -7.95 -9.53
CA LYS A 96 -0.62 -7.44 -8.96
C LYS A 96 -0.95 -8.09 -7.61
N LYS A 97 -0.78 -9.42 -7.50
CA LYS A 97 -0.95 -10.15 -6.24
C LYS A 97 0.09 -9.74 -5.19
N ASN A 98 1.34 -9.53 -5.60
CA ASN A 98 2.42 -9.11 -4.72
C ASN A 98 2.13 -7.73 -4.09
N ILE A 99 1.87 -6.70 -4.93
CA ILE A 99 1.50 -5.36 -4.44
C ILE A 99 0.34 -5.43 -3.45
N ASN A 100 -0.69 -6.21 -3.78
CA ASN A 100 -1.85 -6.32 -2.92
C ASN A 100 -1.47 -6.89 -1.53
N CYS A 101 -0.69 -7.97 -1.51
CA CYS A 101 -0.22 -8.58 -0.26
C CYS A 101 0.63 -7.60 0.57
N GLN A 102 1.58 -6.93 -0.08
CA GLN A 102 2.47 -5.97 0.56
C GLN A 102 1.72 -4.78 1.17
N LEU A 103 0.77 -4.20 0.42
CA LEU A 103 0.00 -3.06 0.89
C LEU A 103 -0.95 -3.43 2.05
N ASN A 104 -1.56 -4.61 2.05
CA ASN A 104 -2.45 -5.00 3.15
C ASN A 104 -1.68 -5.30 4.46
N ASN A 105 -0.42 -5.69 4.37
CA ASN A 105 0.40 -6.08 5.51
C ASN A 105 1.33 -4.97 6.02
N VAL A 106 1.25 -3.76 5.46
CA VAL A 106 2.15 -2.66 5.82
C VAL A 106 1.87 -2.12 7.21
N ASN A 107 2.92 -1.93 8.00
CA ASN A 107 2.90 -1.31 9.31
C ASN A 107 4.19 -0.50 9.52
N THR A 108 4.25 0.27 10.61
CA THR A 108 5.40 1.09 10.97
C THR A 108 6.71 0.30 11.12
N SER A 109 6.65 -0.95 11.60
CA SER A 109 7.83 -1.77 11.88
C SER A 109 8.40 -2.47 10.64
N ASN A 110 7.56 -2.84 9.67
CA ASN A 110 7.98 -3.56 8.46
C ASN A 110 8.05 -2.68 7.20
N LEU A 111 7.74 -1.39 7.32
CA LEU A 111 7.69 -0.44 6.19
C LEU A 111 8.97 -0.47 5.36
N SER A 112 10.16 -0.43 5.99
CA SER A 112 11.44 -0.46 5.27
C SER A 112 11.69 -1.77 4.50
N LEU A 113 11.19 -2.90 5.00
CA LEU A 113 11.31 -4.19 4.32
C LEU A 113 10.38 -4.23 3.11
N ILE A 114 9.12 -3.81 3.29
CA ILE A 114 8.13 -3.74 2.21
C ILE A 114 8.59 -2.82 1.09
N ILE A 115 9.18 -1.67 1.42
CA ILE A 115 9.78 -0.76 0.42
C ILE A 115 10.84 -1.47 -0.41
N ARG A 116 11.78 -2.18 0.23
CA ARG A 116 12.85 -2.91 -0.46
C ARG A 116 12.31 -4.01 -1.36
N GLU A 117 11.30 -4.74 -0.90
CA GLU A 117 10.65 -5.78 -1.70
C GLU A 117 9.83 -5.20 -2.86
N LEU A 118 9.17 -4.05 -2.66
CA LEU A 118 8.45 -3.33 -3.73
C LEU A 118 9.42 -2.96 -4.85
N PHE A 119 10.57 -2.36 -4.51
CA PHE A 119 11.62 -2.00 -5.48
C PHE A 119 12.33 -3.22 -6.09
N HIS A 120 12.15 -4.43 -5.54
CA HIS A 120 12.63 -5.64 -6.19
C HIS A 120 11.88 -5.93 -7.49
N ASN A 121 10.62 -5.50 -7.56
CA ASN A 121 9.77 -5.71 -8.72
C ASN A 121 9.67 -4.42 -9.55
N ASN A 122 9.42 -4.52 -10.85
CA ASN A 122 9.30 -3.35 -11.74
C ASN A 122 8.02 -2.52 -11.46
N ILE A 123 8.11 -1.58 -10.50
CA ILE A 123 6.99 -0.71 -10.15
C ILE A 123 6.64 0.25 -11.29
N ILE A 124 7.60 0.65 -12.14
CA ILE A 124 7.35 1.61 -13.24
C ILE A 124 6.30 1.07 -14.21
N ARG A 125 6.44 -0.20 -14.62
CA ARG A 125 5.46 -0.86 -15.52
C ARG A 125 4.06 -0.87 -14.92
N SER A 126 3.98 -1.05 -13.62
CA SER A 126 2.73 -1.22 -12.86
C SER A 126 2.26 0.04 -12.12
N CYS A 127 2.79 1.21 -12.47
CA CYS A 127 2.60 2.43 -11.68
C CYS A 127 1.11 2.74 -11.45
N GLY A 128 0.25 2.49 -12.46
CA GLY A 128 -1.21 2.58 -12.33
C GLY A 128 -1.78 1.61 -11.30
N LEU A 129 -1.39 0.33 -11.35
CA LEU A 129 -1.82 -0.66 -10.36
C LEU A 129 -1.44 -0.26 -8.93
N PHE A 130 -0.21 0.19 -8.73
CA PHE A 130 0.25 0.65 -7.41
C PHE A 130 -0.59 1.85 -6.93
N ALA A 131 -0.66 2.91 -7.75
CA ALA A 131 -1.37 4.15 -7.43
C ALA A 131 -2.86 3.90 -7.13
N HIS A 132 -3.50 3.03 -7.91
CA HIS A 132 -4.90 2.66 -7.69
C HIS A 132 -5.06 1.79 -6.44
N ARG A 133 -4.19 0.78 -6.25
CA ARG A 133 -4.33 -0.18 -5.14
C ARG A 133 -4.10 0.48 -3.80
N ILE A 134 -3.12 1.37 -3.66
CA ILE A 134 -2.84 2.03 -2.39
C ILE A 134 -4.00 2.90 -1.90
N ILE A 135 -4.70 3.58 -2.82
CA ILE A 135 -5.91 4.35 -2.49
C ILE A 135 -7.04 3.40 -2.06
N ARG A 136 -7.24 2.28 -2.75
CA ARG A 136 -8.27 1.29 -2.39
C ARG A 136 -8.02 0.67 -1.02
N VAL A 137 -6.77 0.30 -0.71
CA VAL A 137 -6.40 -0.27 0.58
C VAL A 137 -6.51 0.78 1.69
N GLN A 138 -6.13 2.04 1.42
CA GLN A 138 -6.32 3.13 2.38
C GLN A 138 -7.79 3.39 2.70
N ILE A 139 -8.68 3.40 1.70
CA ILE A 139 -10.12 3.54 1.92
C ILE A 139 -10.68 2.38 2.76
N ALA A 140 -10.20 1.16 2.53
CA ALA A 140 -10.59 -0.01 3.33
C ALA A 140 -10.01 0.02 4.77
N SER A 141 -8.88 0.71 4.99
CA SER A 141 -8.23 0.79 6.30
C SER A 141 -7.63 2.19 6.57
N PRO A 142 -8.47 3.20 6.83
CA PRO A 142 -8.01 4.59 7.00
C PRO A 142 -7.10 4.81 8.21
N PHE A 143 -7.12 3.92 9.18
CA PHE A 143 -6.24 3.99 10.35
C PHE A 143 -4.75 3.96 9.98
N TYR A 144 -4.38 3.24 8.91
CA TYR A 144 -2.99 3.12 8.45
C TYR A 144 -2.58 4.20 7.43
N THR A 145 -3.42 5.23 7.20
CA THR A 145 -3.13 6.32 6.26
C THR A 145 -1.75 6.96 6.44
N PRO A 146 -1.26 7.25 7.66
CA PRO A 146 0.09 7.77 7.85
C PRO A 146 1.18 6.85 7.29
N VAL A 147 1.01 5.53 7.43
CA VAL A 147 1.94 4.50 6.95
C VAL A 147 1.93 4.46 5.43
N TYR A 148 0.74 4.48 4.81
CA TYR A 148 0.62 4.56 3.35
C TYR A 148 1.26 5.83 2.79
N ALA A 149 1.08 6.98 3.46
CA ALA A 149 1.70 8.23 3.04
C ALA A 149 3.23 8.19 3.15
N ALA A 150 3.78 7.57 4.20
CA ALA A 150 5.22 7.36 4.34
C ALA A 150 5.77 6.44 3.25
N LEU A 151 5.04 5.37 2.90
CA LEU A 151 5.40 4.48 1.79
C LEU A 151 5.48 5.24 0.46
N VAL A 152 4.46 6.04 0.14
CA VAL A 152 4.44 6.85 -1.09
C VAL A 152 5.54 7.90 -1.06
N SER A 153 5.84 8.50 0.09
CA SER A 153 6.91 9.50 0.23
C SER A 153 8.26 8.94 -0.19
N VAL A 154 8.60 7.73 0.29
CA VAL A 154 9.85 7.06 -0.09
C VAL A 154 9.87 6.75 -1.58
N ILE A 155 8.78 6.20 -2.13
CA ILE A 155 8.69 5.91 -3.58
C ILE A 155 8.83 7.19 -4.41
N ASN A 156 8.22 8.29 -3.96
CA ASN A 156 8.21 9.58 -4.66
C ASN A 156 9.61 10.21 -4.79
N THR A 157 10.50 9.98 -3.81
CA THR A 157 11.89 10.48 -3.89
C THR A 157 12.70 9.80 -4.99
N MET A 158 12.40 8.54 -5.29
CA MET A 158 13.12 7.75 -6.29
C MET A 158 12.44 7.82 -7.67
N LEU A 159 11.11 7.81 -7.68
CA LEU A 159 10.25 7.72 -8.85
C LEU A 159 9.08 8.72 -8.71
N SER A 160 9.37 10.00 -8.90
CA SER A 160 8.40 11.10 -8.71
C SER A 160 7.13 10.96 -9.53
N LYS A 161 7.22 10.37 -10.73
CA LYS A 161 6.06 10.08 -11.60
C LYS A 161 5.00 9.19 -10.94
N ILE A 162 5.42 8.27 -10.06
CA ILE A 162 4.49 7.40 -9.32
C ILE A 162 3.77 8.21 -8.23
N GLY A 163 4.51 9.08 -7.52
CA GLY A 163 3.92 10.00 -6.55
C GLY A 163 2.92 10.96 -7.21
N GLU A 164 3.28 11.53 -8.36
CA GLU A 164 2.42 12.39 -9.16
C GLU A 164 1.13 11.67 -9.58
N LEU A 165 1.26 10.46 -10.15
CA LEU A 165 0.12 9.67 -10.58
C LEU A 165 -0.81 9.33 -9.40
N THR A 166 -0.24 8.91 -8.27
CA THR A 166 -1.00 8.59 -7.05
C THR A 166 -1.75 9.82 -6.53
N ALA A 167 -1.12 10.98 -6.53
CA ALA A 167 -1.76 12.23 -6.13
C ALA A 167 -2.92 12.63 -7.08
N LYS A 168 -2.74 12.52 -8.40
CA LYS A 168 -3.80 12.77 -9.39
C LYS A 168 -5.00 11.84 -9.22
N TYR A 169 -4.76 10.55 -8.98
CA TYR A 169 -5.84 9.59 -8.67
C TYR A 169 -6.56 9.95 -7.37
N LEU A 170 -5.81 10.37 -6.34
CA LEU A 170 -6.37 10.73 -5.04
C LEU A 170 -7.26 11.97 -5.13
N ILE A 171 -6.80 13.03 -5.80
CA ILE A 171 -7.58 14.27 -6.05
C ILE A 171 -8.84 13.95 -6.87
N SER A 172 -8.72 13.12 -7.90
CA SER A 172 -9.86 12.68 -8.72
C SER A 172 -10.86 11.87 -7.90
N SER A 173 -10.39 10.97 -7.02
CA SER A 173 -11.25 10.20 -6.12
C SER A 173 -11.96 11.10 -5.11
N PHE A 174 -11.27 12.11 -4.57
CA PHE A 174 -11.88 13.10 -3.69
C PHE A 174 -13.02 13.84 -4.41
N ARG A 175 -12.78 14.42 -5.60
CA ARG A 175 -13.82 15.14 -6.34
C ARG A 175 -15.03 14.28 -6.68
N ARG A 176 -14.78 13.05 -7.14
CA ARG A 176 -15.84 12.11 -7.48
C ARG A 176 -16.70 11.79 -6.24
N THR A 177 -16.06 11.41 -5.14
CA THR A 177 -16.79 11.06 -3.90
C THR A 177 -17.51 12.25 -3.27
N TYR A 178 -16.97 13.47 -3.43
CA TYR A 178 -17.64 14.70 -3.03
C TYR A 178 -18.89 14.99 -3.87
N GLN A 179 -18.81 14.82 -5.20
CA GLN A 179 -19.97 14.98 -6.10
C GLN A 179 -21.04 13.90 -5.87
N GLU A 180 -20.63 12.66 -5.59
CA GLU A 180 -21.52 11.54 -5.29
C GLU A 180 -22.10 11.61 -3.86
N ASN A 181 -21.67 12.56 -3.02
CA ASN A 181 -22.03 12.68 -1.61
C ASN A 181 -21.71 11.43 -0.76
N ASP A 182 -20.67 10.68 -1.12
CA ASP A 182 -20.19 9.55 -0.34
C ASP A 182 -19.28 10.02 0.80
N LYS A 183 -19.89 10.26 1.96
CA LYS A 183 -19.22 10.81 3.14
C LYS A 183 -18.01 9.97 3.59
N THR A 184 -18.15 8.64 3.62
CA THR A 184 -17.11 7.75 4.16
C THR A 184 -15.86 7.77 3.28
N ASN A 185 -16.05 7.63 1.96
CA ASN A 185 -14.93 7.63 1.02
C ASN A 185 -14.34 9.03 0.84
N CYS A 186 -15.18 10.08 0.91
CA CYS A 186 -14.70 11.46 0.89
C CYS A 186 -13.83 11.77 2.11
N LEU A 187 -14.23 11.33 3.30
CA LEU A 187 -13.43 11.46 4.52
C LEU A 187 -12.09 10.73 4.38
N ALA A 188 -12.11 9.46 3.94
CA ALA A 188 -10.89 8.67 3.77
C ALA A 188 -9.90 9.31 2.78
N THR A 189 -10.39 9.78 1.63
CA THR A 189 -9.54 10.44 0.61
C THR A 189 -9.00 11.77 1.10
N THR A 190 -9.82 12.56 1.80
CA THR A 190 -9.42 13.85 2.39
C THR A 190 -8.33 13.66 3.45
N THR A 191 -8.49 12.69 4.34
CA THR A 191 -7.47 12.31 5.34
C THR A 191 -6.15 11.93 4.65
N PHE A 192 -6.23 11.19 3.54
CA PHE A 192 -5.02 10.79 2.81
C PHE A 192 -4.29 11.96 2.16
N ILE A 193 -5.04 12.91 1.58
CA ILE A 193 -4.46 14.16 1.05
C ILE A 193 -3.76 14.94 2.17
N GLY A 194 -4.36 14.99 3.36
CA GLY A 194 -3.76 15.68 4.52
C GLY A 194 -2.39 15.10 4.88
N HIS A 195 -2.27 13.77 4.87
CA HIS A 195 -0.99 13.10 5.10
C HIS A 195 0.02 13.28 3.95
N PHE A 196 -0.43 13.40 2.69
CA PHE A 196 0.47 13.72 1.57
C PHE A 196 1.09 15.11 1.71
N VAL A 197 0.32 16.08 2.21
CA VAL A 197 0.82 17.43 2.50
C VAL A 197 1.79 17.41 3.68
N ASN A 198 1.51 16.62 4.72
CA ASN A 198 2.42 16.45 5.85
C ASN A 198 3.77 15.83 5.46
N GLN A 199 3.76 14.88 4.52
CA GLN A 199 4.95 14.22 3.98
C GLN A 199 5.63 15.01 2.83
N ASN A 200 5.20 16.24 2.55
CA ASN A 200 5.67 17.10 1.46
C ASN A 200 5.60 16.47 0.05
N ILE A 201 4.72 15.49 -0.17
CA ILE A 201 4.45 14.95 -1.51
C ILE A 201 3.64 15.98 -2.30
N LEU A 202 2.65 16.59 -1.64
CA LEU A 202 1.80 17.64 -2.20
C LEU A 202 2.14 18.98 -1.58
N HIS A 203 2.15 20.03 -2.39
CA HIS A 203 2.37 21.38 -1.91
C HIS A 203 1.21 21.84 -1.02
N ASN A 204 1.51 22.62 0.02
CA ASN A 204 0.53 23.10 1.01
C ASN A 204 -0.55 24.03 0.42
N MET A 205 -0.31 24.63 -0.75
CA MET A 205 -1.34 25.42 -1.45
C MET A 205 -2.56 24.59 -1.84
N LEU A 206 -2.39 23.30 -2.15
CA LEU A 206 -3.52 22.42 -2.43
C LEU A 206 -4.40 22.24 -1.18
N ALA A 207 -3.81 22.08 0.00
CA ALA A 207 -4.57 21.99 1.25
C ALA A 207 -5.37 23.28 1.51
N LEU A 208 -4.77 24.46 1.34
CA LEU A 208 -5.49 25.72 1.47
C LEU A 208 -6.62 25.84 0.42
N GLY A 209 -6.35 25.46 -0.83
CA GLY A 209 -7.36 25.44 -1.88
C GLY A 209 -8.54 24.52 -1.56
N MET A 210 -8.28 23.33 -0.99
CA MET A 210 -9.32 22.41 -0.52
C MET A 210 -10.16 23.01 0.62
N LEU A 211 -9.52 23.66 1.60
CA LEU A 211 -10.24 24.30 2.71
C LEU A 211 -11.16 25.41 2.21
N VAL A 212 -10.67 26.27 1.31
CA VAL A 212 -11.47 27.33 0.69
C VAL A 212 -12.62 26.74 -0.12
N PHE A 213 -12.38 25.68 -0.90
CA PHE A 213 -13.41 24.99 -1.68
C PHE A 213 -14.53 24.41 -0.80
N LEU A 214 -14.19 23.78 0.33
CA LEU A 214 -15.18 23.22 1.26
C LEU A 214 -16.02 24.30 1.97
N LEU A 215 -15.45 25.49 2.15
CA LEU A 215 -16.09 26.66 2.78
C LEU A 215 -16.86 27.57 1.83
N GLU A 216 -16.71 27.42 0.51
CA GLU A 216 -17.36 28.30 -0.45
C GLU A 216 -18.89 28.22 -0.35
N ASN A 217 -19.42 27.01 -0.21
CA ASN A 217 -20.83 26.72 0.02
C ASN A 217 -20.97 25.80 1.25
N PRO A 218 -20.93 26.36 2.47
CA PRO A 218 -20.81 25.56 3.69
C PRO A 218 -22.11 24.80 3.98
N THR A 219 -22.00 23.48 3.98
CA THR A 219 -23.03 22.54 4.45
C THR A 219 -22.51 21.85 5.71
N ASP A 220 -23.39 21.24 6.50
CA ASP A 220 -22.96 20.50 7.70
C ASP A 220 -21.90 19.43 7.36
N ASN A 221 -22.06 18.73 6.23
CA ASN A 221 -21.11 17.72 5.76
C ASN A 221 -19.79 18.31 5.27
N SER A 222 -19.80 19.42 4.52
CA SER A 222 -18.56 20.03 4.02
C SER A 222 -17.74 20.62 5.15
N VAL A 223 -18.39 21.22 6.15
CA VAL A 223 -17.74 21.73 7.36
C VAL A 223 -17.17 20.58 8.21
N GLU A 224 -17.88 19.47 8.35
CA GLU A 224 -17.35 18.29 9.04
C GLU A 224 -16.08 17.74 8.35
N LEU A 225 -16.12 17.61 7.02
CA LEU A 225 -14.95 17.19 6.22
C LEU A 225 -13.78 18.15 6.39
N GLU A 226 -14.05 19.44 6.39
CA GLU A 226 -13.04 20.48 6.57
C GLU A 226 -12.39 20.42 7.95
N ILE A 227 -13.19 20.24 9.01
CA ILE A 227 -12.69 20.10 10.38
C ILE A 227 -11.77 18.88 10.48
N GLU A 228 -12.15 17.75 9.89
CA GLU A 228 -11.30 16.56 9.92
C GLU A 228 -10.02 16.75 9.10
N PHE A 229 -10.11 17.41 7.94
CA PHE A 229 -8.94 17.74 7.13
C PHE A 229 -7.96 18.66 7.86
N LEU A 230 -8.47 19.68 8.56
CA LEU A 230 -7.67 20.58 9.39
C LEU A 230 -7.00 19.86 10.55
N LYS A 231 -7.62 18.86 11.16
CA LYS A 231 -6.95 18.05 12.20
C LYS A 231 -5.73 17.33 11.65
N MET A 232 -5.77 16.87 10.40
CA MET A 232 -4.68 16.12 9.78
C MET A 232 -3.51 17.02 9.35
N CYS A 233 -3.78 18.13 8.65
CA CYS A 233 -2.73 18.99 8.07
C CYS A 233 -2.53 20.35 8.77
N GLY A 234 -3.34 20.68 9.77
CA GLY A 234 -3.34 22.00 10.42
C GLY A 234 -2.02 22.37 11.08
N LYS A 235 -1.31 21.40 11.66
CA LYS A 235 0.03 21.63 12.23
C LYS A 235 1.04 22.05 11.17
N LYS A 236 1.02 21.39 9.99
CA LYS A 236 1.89 21.74 8.86
C LYS A 236 1.54 23.12 8.30
N LEU A 237 0.24 23.39 8.12
CA LEU A 237 -0.23 24.70 7.65
C LEU A 237 0.13 25.84 8.61
N SER A 238 0.07 25.60 9.92
CA SER A 238 0.47 26.59 10.92
C SER A 238 1.96 26.97 10.83
N GLN A 239 2.82 26.07 10.35
CA GLN A 239 4.25 26.33 10.20
C GLN A 239 4.59 26.99 8.85
N VAL A 240 3.93 26.54 7.77
CA VAL A 240 4.28 26.97 6.40
C VAL A 240 3.45 28.16 5.93
N SER A 241 2.18 28.27 6.35
CA SER A 241 1.26 29.32 5.89
C SER A 241 0.27 29.73 6.99
N PRO A 242 0.74 30.40 8.07
CA PRO A 242 -0.10 30.81 9.18
C PRO A 242 -1.24 31.75 8.76
N HIS A 243 -0.97 32.71 7.86
CA HIS A 243 -2.00 33.64 7.37
C HIS A 243 -3.14 32.94 6.62
N GLY A 244 -2.83 31.92 5.82
CA GLY A 244 -3.85 31.12 5.14
C GLY A 244 -4.73 30.36 6.14
N LEU A 245 -4.11 29.77 7.17
CA LEU A 245 -4.82 29.08 8.24
C LEU A 245 -5.71 30.03 9.06
N ASP A 246 -5.21 31.21 9.41
CA ASP A 246 -5.98 32.24 10.15
C ASP A 246 -7.22 32.70 9.37
N SER A 247 -7.11 32.79 8.04
CA SER A 247 -8.25 33.12 7.17
C SER A 247 -9.34 32.04 7.24
N VAL A 248 -8.94 30.77 7.23
CA VAL A 248 -9.88 29.62 7.36
C VAL A 248 -10.57 29.65 8.72
N PHE A 249 -9.81 29.80 9.82
CA PHE A 249 -10.40 29.93 11.16
C PHE A 249 -11.34 31.13 11.29
N SER A 250 -11.02 32.25 10.63
CA SER A 250 -11.88 33.44 10.62
C SER A 250 -13.21 33.17 9.91
N THR A 251 -13.20 32.42 8.81
CA THR A 251 -14.43 32.00 8.11
C THR A 251 -15.25 31.04 8.96
N LEU A 252 -14.63 30.02 9.56
CA LEU A 252 -15.33 29.10 10.49
C LEU A 252 -15.96 29.84 11.67
N LYS A 253 -15.29 30.87 12.22
CA LYS A 253 -15.86 31.72 13.27
C LYS A 253 -17.09 32.50 12.80
N LYS A 254 -17.06 33.04 11.57
CA LYS A 254 -18.23 33.73 10.99
C LYS A 254 -19.42 32.78 10.85
N LEU A 255 -19.17 31.54 10.39
CA LEU A 255 -20.22 30.52 10.26
C LEU A 255 -20.83 30.14 11.62
N LEU A 256 -20.01 30.02 12.66
CA LEU A 256 -20.50 29.77 14.02
C LEU A 256 -21.45 30.88 14.51
N HIS A 257 -21.14 32.15 14.23
CA HIS A 257 -21.97 33.28 14.64
C HIS A 257 -23.25 33.44 13.81
N GLN A 258 -23.27 33.01 12.55
CA GLN A 258 -24.43 33.11 11.67
C GLN A 258 -25.53 32.08 12.01
N SER A 259 -25.25 31.08 12.87
CA SER A 259 -26.22 30.08 13.38
C SER A 259 -26.96 29.27 12.31
N THR A 260 -26.43 29.20 11.09
CA THR A 260 -27.02 28.42 9.98
C THR A 260 -26.74 26.92 10.09
N LEU A 261 -25.72 26.53 10.86
CA LEU A 261 -25.28 25.16 11.04
C LEU A 261 -26.00 24.45 12.17
N ASN A 262 -26.08 23.13 12.10
CA ASN A 262 -26.67 22.34 13.17
C ASN A 262 -25.79 22.37 14.45
N LYS A 263 -26.37 22.02 15.60
CA LYS A 263 -25.64 22.02 16.89
C LYS A 263 -24.40 21.11 16.87
N HIS A 264 -24.48 19.96 16.21
CA HIS A 264 -23.37 19.01 16.13
C HIS A 264 -22.15 19.60 15.41
N THR A 265 -22.35 20.22 14.26
CA THR A 265 -21.32 20.94 13.50
C THR A 265 -20.74 22.09 14.31
N GLN A 266 -21.57 22.86 15.03
CA GLN A 266 -21.10 23.93 15.91
C GLN A 266 -20.16 23.41 17.02
N PHE A 267 -20.52 22.30 17.68
CA PHE A 267 -19.64 21.66 18.67
C PHE A 267 -18.32 21.17 18.06
N MET A 268 -18.34 20.65 16.82
CA MET A 268 -17.11 20.24 16.13
C MET A 268 -16.20 21.43 15.82
N ILE A 269 -16.76 22.59 15.44
CA ILE A 269 -16.00 23.83 15.23
C ILE A 269 -15.38 24.30 16.54
N GLU A 270 -16.12 24.29 17.64
CA GLU A 270 -15.58 24.65 18.97
C GLU A 270 -14.44 23.72 19.40
N ALA A 271 -14.60 22.40 19.19
CA ALA A 271 -13.55 21.43 19.44
C ALA A 271 -12.30 21.70 18.58
N LEU A 272 -12.48 22.08 17.31
CA LEU A 272 -11.38 22.48 16.44
C LEU A 272 -10.64 23.73 16.96
N PHE A 273 -11.36 24.73 17.46
CA PHE A 273 -10.73 25.91 18.08
C PHE A 273 -9.91 25.55 19.32
N ALA A 274 -10.32 24.56 20.11
CA ALA A 274 -9.50 24.05 21.21
C ALA A 274 -8.21 23.39 20.70
N ILE A 275 -8.30 22.55 19.66
CA ILE A 275 -7.12 21.92 19.03
C ILE A 275 -6.16 22.98 18.45
N GLY A 276 -6.70 24.04 17.84
CA GLY A 276 -5.92 25.16 17.32
C GLY A 276 -5.17 25.93 18.43
N LYS A 277 -5.82 26.19 19.57
CA LYS A 277 -5.18 26.80 20.75
C LYS A 277 -4.06 25.92 21.32
N ASP A 278 -4.25 24.61 21.30
CA ASP A 278 -3.25 23.64 21.71
C ASP A 278 -2.15 23.41 20.65
N GLN A 279 -2.13 24.18 19.55
CA GLN A 279 -1.16 24.08 18.46
C GLN A 279 -1.06 22.66 17.89
N PHE A 280 -2.18 21.95 17.80
CA PHE A 280 -2.26 20.60 17.23
C PHE A 280 -1.31 19.59 17.93
N LYS A 281 -1.08 19.71 19.24
CA LYS A 281 -0.21 18.78 20.00
C LYS A 281 -0.55 17.30 19.79
N ALA A 282 -1.84 16.96 19.75
CA ALA A 282 -2.30 15.59 19.54
C ALA A 282 -2.15 15.09 18.08
N ASN A 283 -1.97 16.00 17.12
CA ASN A 283 -1.85 15.69 15.69
C ASN A 283 -0.47 16.14 15.17
N PRO A 284 0.59 15.35 15.40
CA PRO A 284 1.90 15.64 14.83
C PRO A 284 1.87 15.57 13.30
N ILE A 285 2.74 16.34 12.63
CA ILE A 285 2.83 16.38 11.16
C ILE A 285 3.16 14.97 10.63
N ILE A 286 4.24 14.38 11.14
CA ILE A 286 4.64 13.01 10.85
C ILE A 286 4.70 12.26 12.18
N GLN A 287 4.10 11.09 12.24
CA GLN A 287 4.17 10.23 13.43
C GLN A 287 5.58 9.67 13.59
N LEU A 288 5.96 9.37 14.84
CA LEU A 288 7.29 8.81 15.14
C LEU A 288 7.49 7.48 14.38
N GLY A 289 8.64 7.33 13.73
CA GLY A 289 8.98 6.16 12.92
C GLY A 289 8.51 6.20 11.46
N LEU A 290 7.79 7.26 11.04
CA LEU A 290 7.34 7.44 9.65
C LEU A 290 8.08 8.53 8.88
N ALA A 291 9.03 9.20 9.52
CA ALA A 291 9.96 10.13 8.87
C ALA A 291 11.15 9.33 8.31
N LEU A 292 10.93 8.70 7.15
CA LEU A 292 11.94 7.86 6.48
C LEU A 292 12.79 8.59 5.45
N VAL A 293 12.44 9.84 5.14
CA VAL A 293 13.00 10.60 4.03
C VAL A 293 13.36 11.99 4.53
N ASP A 294 14.60 12.42 4.28
CA ASP A 294 15.05 13.78 4.58
C ASP A 294 14.35 14.82 3.70
N GLU A 295 14.04 15.97 4.27
CA GLU A 295 13.32 17.05 3.56
C GLU A 295 14.05 17.54 2.30
N ASN A 296 15.38 17.46 2.28
CA ASN A 296 16.22 17.93 1.17
C ASN A 296 16.14 17.06 -0.10
N VAL A 297 15.74 15.79 0.04
CA VAL A 297 15.62 14.85 -1.10
C VAL A 297 14.17 14.64 -1.53
N GLN A 298 13.21 15.24 -0.81
CA GLN A 298 11.80 15.15 -1.13
C GLN A 298 11.49 15.93 -2.41
N PHE A 299 10.60 15.38 -3.22
CA PHE A 299 10.06 16.05 -4.40
C PHE A 299 8.61 16.43 -4.15
N THR A 300 8.32 17.73 -4.12
CA THR A 300 6.96 18.25 -3.88
C THR A 300 6.25 18.58 -5.18
N HIS A 301 5.07 17.99 -5.38
CA HIS A 301 4.24 18.25 -6.54
C HIS A 301 3.35 19.49 -6.35
N MET A 302 3.39 20.39 -7.32
CA MET A 302 2.50 21.54 -7.41
C MET A 302 1.24 21.13 -8.18
N MET A 303 0.16 20.84 -7.45
CA MET A 303 -1.11 20.41 -8.02
C MET A 303 -2.26 21.28 -7.53
N THR A 304 -3.32 21.31 -8.33
CA THR A 304 -4.59 21.98 -8.08
C THR A 304 -5.72 20.95 -8.04
N LEU A 305 -6.91 21.37 -7.60
CA LEU A 305 -8.09 20.50 -7.57
C LEU A 305 -8.62 20.15 -8.96
N ASP A 306 -8.20 20.88 -9.99
CA ASP A 306 -8.61 20.65 -11.37
C ASP A 306 -7.67 19.71 -12.14
N ASP A 307 -6.54 19.32 -11.53
CA ASP A 307 -5.59 18.36 -12.10
C ASP A 307 -6.11 16.91 -11.98
N LEU A 308 -7.14 16.61 -12.77
CA LEU A 308 -7.81 15.31 -12.76
C LEU A 308 -7.10 14.28 -13.61
N CYS A 309 -7.19 13.02 -13.19
CA CYS A 309 -6.67 11.87 -13.93
C CYS A 309 -7.64 11.51 -15.05
N GLU A 310 -7.34 11.92 -16.28
CA GLU A 310 -8.18 11.68 -17.46
C GLU A 310 -8.22 10.19 -17.89
N SER A 311 -7.20 9.40 -17.55
CA SER A 311 -7.01 8.02 -18.04
C SER A 311 -7.15 6.95 -16.96
N GLY A 312 -8.13 7.13 -16.06
CA GLY A 312 -8.27 6.37 -14.81
C GLY A 312 -8.16 4.82 -14.89
N PRO A 313 -8.84 4.11 -15.81
CA PRO A 313 -8.77 2.64 -15.84
C PRO A 313 -7.71 2.07 -16.79
N MET A 314 -7.17 2.86 -17.73
CA MET A 314 -6.32 2.33 -18.81
C MET A 314 -4.96 1.85 -18.28
N PHE A 315 -4.37 2.56 -17.31
CA PHE A 315 -3.09 2.17 -16.68
C PHE A 315 -3.20 0.96 -15.74
N ASN A 316 -4.41 0.45 -15.50
CA ASN A 316 -4.66 -0.71 -14.63
C ASN A 316 -4.83 -2.01 -15.42
N ILE A 317 -4.87 -1.92 -16.76
CA ILE A 317 -5.10 -3.06 -17.65
C ILE A 317 -3.75 -3.51 -18.21
N PHE A 318 -3.58 -4.81 -18.35
CA PHE A 318 -2.39 -5.37 -18.98
C PHE A 318 -2.26 -4.87 -20.42
N GLN A 319 -1.10 -4.33 -20.74
CA GLN A 319 -0.70 -4.01 -22.11
C GLN A 319 0.56 -4.80 -22.46
N TYR A 320 0.55 -5.40 -23.64
CA TYR A 320 1.72 -6.08 -24.19
C TYR A 320 2.79 -5.05 -24.52
N ASP A 321 4.02 -5.37 -24.15
CA ASP A 321 5.19 -4.53 -24.35
C ASP A 321 6.16 -5.22 -25.31
N ASP A 322 6.33 -4.65 -26.50
CA ASP A 322 7.25 -5.14 -27.52
C ASP A 322 8.73 -5.01 -27.09
N GLN A 323 9.04 -4.08 -26.18
CA GLN A 323 10.40 -3.79 -25.67
C GLN A 323 10.60 -4.27 -24.23
N TYR A 324 9.87 -5.32 -23.80
CA TYR A 324 9.87 -5.81 -22.42
C TYR A 324 11.27 -6.05 -21.86
N GLU A 325 12.15 -6.73 -22.60
CA GLU A 325 13.52 -7.00 -22.13
C GLU A 325 14.36 -5.73 -21.92
N GLU A 326 14.20 -4.73 -22.77
CA GLU A 326 14.96 -3.48 -22.68
C GLU A 326 14.50 -2.67 -21.46
N ASN A 327 13.18 -2.59 -21.25
CA ASN A 327 12.56 -1.93 -20.12
C ASN A 327 12.93 -2.61 -18.78
N GLU A 328 12.96 -3.94 -18.73
CA GLU A 328 13.41 -4.68 -17.55
C GLU A 328 14.90 -4.46 -17.27
N LYS A 329 15.75 -4.43 -18.31
CA LYS A 329 17.19 -4.12 -18.17
C LYS A 329 17.41 -2.68 -17.69
N GLU A 330 16.62 -1.73 -18.15
CA GLU A 330 16.66 -0.34 -17.68
C GLU A 330 16.21 -0.24 -16.22
N TYR A 331 15.11 -0.90 -15.86
CA TYR A 331 14.64 -0.94 -14.47
C TYR A 331 15.67 -1.57 -13.55
N GLU A 332 16.35 -2.65 -13.96
CA GLU A 332 17.40 -3.29 -13.16
C GLU A 332 18.60 -2.35 -12.90
N LYS A 333 18.92 -1.44 -13.84
CA LYS A 333 19.94 -0.40 -13.61
C LYS A 333 19.47 0.60 -12.54
N ILE A 334 18.22 1.07 -12.66
CA ILE A 334 17.60 2.00 -11.69
C ILE A 334 17.52 1.34 -10.30
N ARG A 335 17.04 0.10 -10.24
CA ARG A 335 16.90 -0.71 -9.04
C ARG A 335 18.23 -0.88 -8.30
N ARG A 336 19.32 -1.21 -9.02
CA ARG A 336 20.66 -1.30 -8.41
C ARG A 336 21.10 0.03 -7.81
N LYS A 337 20.86 1.15 -8.51
CA LYS A 337 21.17 2.48 -7.99
C LYS A 337 20.41 2.78 -6.69
N ILE A 338 19.11 2.48 -6.65
CA ILE A 338 18.25 2.70 -5.48
C ILE A 338 18.69 1.83 -4.28
N LEU A 339 18.91 0.53 -4.50
CA LEU A 339 19.25 -0.41 -3.42
C LEU A 339 20.64 -0.16 -2.83
N VAL A 340 21.63 0.20 -3.66
CA VAL A 340 23.00 0.53 -3.22
C VAL A 340 23.01 1.82 -2.38
N HIS A 341 22.24 2.84 -2.76
CA HIS A 341 22.07 4.03 -1.92
C HIS A 341 21.44 3.66 -0.55
N SER A 342 20.42 2.79 -0.55
CA SER A 342 19.72 2.38 0.68
C SER A 342 20.52 1.45 1.62
N SER A 343 21.70 0.98 1.20
CA SER A 343 22.58 0.11 2.00
C SER A 343 23.75 0.88 2.63
N HIS A 344 24.18 2.00 2.04
CA HIS A 344 25.24 2.84 2.62
C HIS A 344 24.79 3.65 3.85
N ASP A 345 23.49 3.91 4.01
CA ASP A 345 22.96 4.68 5.14
C ASP A 345 22.88 3.91 6.48
N LYS A 346 23.33 2.64 6.52
CA LYS A 346 23.28 1.80 7.73
C LYS A 346 24.65 1.42 8.33
N GLU A 347 25.77 1.83 7.75
CA GLU A 347 27.12 1.46 8.23
C GLU A 347 27.89 2.62 8.88
N GLY A 348 27.20 3.64 9.39
CA GLY A 348 27.83 4.87 9.87
C GLY A 348 27.64 5.19 11.34
N ASN A 349 27.64 4.23 12.28
CA ASN A 349 27.79 4.59 13.70
C ASN A 349 28.26 3.43 14.62
N GLU A 350 29.47 2.92 14.41
CA GLU A 350 30.22 2.19 15.45
C GLU A 350 31.45 3.00 15.88
N LYS A 351 31.22 3.80 16.94
CA LYS A 351 32.12 4.12 18.06
C LYS A 351 33.63 4.17 17.77
N LYS A 352 34.16 5.39 17.63
CA LYS A 352 35.50 5.73 18.14
C LYS A 352 35.37 6.37 19.52
N GLU A 353 35.42 5.55 20.57
CA GLU A 353 35.87 5.98 21.89
C GLU A 353 37.06 5.09 22.27
N GLU A 354 38.25 5.47 21.81
CA GLU A 354 39.49 4.97 22.40
C GLU A 354 39.66 5.64 23.76
N GLN A 355 39.58 4.81 24.80
CA GLN A 355 39.76 5.15 26.20
C GLN A 355 41.18 5.68 26.43
N GLY A 356 41.28 6.86 27.01
CA GLY A 356 42.48 7.35 27.67
C GLY A 356 42.51 6.95 29.14
N SER A 357 43.28 5.91 29.46
CA SER A 357 43.94 5.63 30.76
C SER A 357 44.78 4.36 30.50
N ASP A 358 46.10 4.31 30.67
CA ASP A 358 46.80 4.60 31.90
C ASP A 358 48.34 4.55 31.72
N ILE A 359 49.03 5.39 32.51
CA ILE A 359 50.31 5.16 33.23
C ILE A 359 51.63 5.03 32.44
N ALA A 360 52.51 6.04 32.63
CA ALA A 360 53.87 5.87 33.14
C ALA A 360 54.31 7.14 33.88
#